data_AF-A0A921TAW0-F1
#
_entry.id   AF-A0A921TAW0-F1
#
_cell.length_a   1.000
_cell.length_b   1.000
_cell.length_c   1.000
_cell.angle_alpha   90.00
_cell.angle_beta   90.00
_cell.angle_gamma   90.00
#
_symmetry.space_group_name_H-M   'P 1'
#
loop_
_entity.id
_entity.type
_entity.pdbx_description
1 polymer ?
#
loop_
_entity_poly.entity_id
_entity_poly.type
_entity_poly.pdbx_seq_one_letter_code
_entity_poly.pdbx_strand_id
1 'polypeptide(L)' 'MKNSIGIVGAGTAGLHLGLFLRQHDIDVTVFTDRKPEEYGRCDL' A
#
# COMPACT_ATOMS: atom_id res chain seq x y z
N MET A 1 -23.45 1.66 -2.41
CA MET A 1 -22.08 2.19 -2.19
C MET A 1 -21.19 1.01 -1.82
N LYS A 2 -20.01 0.87 -2.44
CA LYS A 2 -19.05 -0.17 -2.09
C LYS A 2 -18.08 0.44 -1.08
N ASN A 3 -17.90 -0.20 0.07
CA ASN A 3 -16.94 0.29 1.06
C ASN A 3 -15.53 0.06 0.50
N SER A 4 -14.79 1.14 0.26
CA SER A 4 -13.40 1.11 -0.23
C SER A 4 -12.44 1.30 0.94
N ILE A 5 -11.34 0.53 0.96
CA ILE A 5 -10.30 0.64 1.99
C ILE A 5 -9.20 1.59 1.48
N GLY A 6 -8.92 2.65 2.26
CA GLY A 6 -7.78 3.53 2.05
C GLY A 6 -6.71 3.29 3.11
N ILE A 7 -5.45 3.20 2.69
CA ILE A 7 -4.29 3.13 3.59
C ILE A 7 -3.47 4.40 3.40
N VAL A 8 -3.19 5.13 4.49
CA VAL A 8 -2.32 6.32 4.46
C VAL A 8 -0.93 5.95 4.97
N GLY A 9 0.07 6.18 4.12
CA GLY A 9 1.47 5.79 4.31
C GLY A 9 1.76 4.37 3.83
N ALA A 10 2.80 4.22 3.01
CA ALA A 10 3.28 2.89 2.57
C ALA A 10 4.61 2.50 3.26
N GLY A 11 4.70 2.66 4.58
CA GLY A 11 5.79 2.04 5.35
C GLY A 11 5.67 0.51 5.38
N THR A 12 6.51 -0.17 6.15
CA THR A 12 6.49 -1.65 6.27
C THR A 12 5.09 -2.17 6.59
N ALA A 13 4.40 -1.60 7.57
CA ALA A 13 3.06 -2.04 7.96
C ALA A 13 2.00 -1.72 6.91
N GLY A 14 1.95 -0.47 6.42
CA GLY A 14 0.91 -0.03 5.48
C GLY A 14 1.00 -0.71 4.11
N LEU A 15 2.22 -0.86 3.58
CA LEU A 15 2.44 -1.57 2.32
C LEU A 15 2.13 -3.06 2.47
N HIS A 16 2.58 -3.69 3.56
CA HIS A 16 2.29 -5.10 3.83
C HIS A 16 0.78 -5.36 3.96
N LEU A 17 0.04 -4.51 4.67
CA LEU A 17 -1.41 -4.61 4.78
C LEU A 17 -2.10 -4.46 3.42
N GLY A 18 -1.67 -3.48 2.61
CA GLY A 18 -2.23 -3.29 1.27
C GLY A 18 -2.02 -4.51 0.37
N LEU A 19 -0.82 -5.10 0.40
CA LEU A 19 -0.51 -6.34 -0.32
C LEU A 19 -1.33 -7.53 0.18
N PHE A 20 -1.46 -7.69 1.49
CA PHE A 20 -2.28 -8.74 2.10
C PHE A 20 -3.75 -8.64 1.65
N LEU A 21 -4.35 -7.46 1.74
CA LEU A 21 -5.74 -7.25 1.32
C LEU A 21 -5.93 -7.52 -0.19
N ARG A 22 -4.99 -7.08 -1.02
CA ARG A 22 -5.01 -7.36 -2.48
C ARG A 22 -4.93 -8.84 -2.80
N GLN A 23 -4.14 -9.62 -2.04
CA GLN A 23 -4.06 -11.08 -2.19
C GLN A 23 -5.39 -11.80 -1.88
N HIS A 24 -6.28 -11.15 -1.13
CA HIS A 24 -7.62 -11.63 -0.82
C HIS A 24 -8.72 -11.00 -1.71
N ASP A 25 -8.34 -10.44 -2.87
CA ASP A 25 -9.25 -9.78 -3.83
C ASP A 25 -10.02 -8.57 -3.25
N ILE A 26 -9.49 -7.97 -2.18
CA ILE A 26 -10.06 -6.76 -1.59
C ILE A 26 -9.41 -5.54 -2.26
N ASP A 27 -10.25 -4.70 -2.86
CA ASP A 27 -9.77 -3.46 -3.50
C ASP A 27 -9.36 -2.42 -2.44
N VAL A 28 -8.13 -1.95 -2.56
CA VAL A 28 -7.49 -1.02 -1.62
C VAL A 28 -6.61 -0.03 -2.37
N THR A 29 -6.67 1.24 -1.95
CA THR A 29 -5.80 2.31 -2.44
C THR A 29 -4.82 2.71 -1.36
N VAL A 30 -3.52 2.72 -1.69
CA VAL A 30 -2.47 3.22 -0.81
C VAL A 30 -2.15 4.66 -1.19
N PHE A 31 -2.30 5.58 -0.24
CA PHE A 31 -1.93 6.98 -0.36
C PHE A 31 -0.59 7.18 0.31
N THR A 32 0.37 7.77 -0.41
CA THR A 32 1.71 8.00 0.12
C THR A 32 2.39 9.10 -0.69
N ASP A 33 3.27 9.85 -0.06
CA ASP A 33 4.01 10.95 -0.69
C ASP A 33 5.18 10.44 -1.54
N ARG A 34 5.57 9.17 -1.39
CA ARG A 34 6.61 8.51 -2.18
C ARG A 34 6.03 7.89 -3.44
N LYS A 35 6.71 8.05 -4.55
CA LYS A 35 6.40 7.38 -5.81
C LYS A 35 6.71 5.88 -5.72
N PRO A 36 6.02 5.03 -6.52
CA PRO A 36 6.26 3.58 -6.53
C PRO A 36 7.73 3.18 -6.71
N GLU A 37 8.50 3.93 -7.51
CA GLU A 37 9.91 3.63 -7.81
C GLU A 37 10.85 3.91 -6.61
N GLU A 38 10.38 4.65 -5.61
CA GLU A 38 11.12 4.92 -4.37
C GLU A 38 10.99 3.75 -3.37
N TYR A 39 10.08 2.80 -3.63
CA TYR A 39 9.93 1.57 -2.86
C TYR A 39 10.81 0.47 -3.44
N GLY A 40 11.66 -0.13 -2.60
CA GLY A 40 12.60 -1.18 -3.02
C GLY A 40 14.02 -0.69 -3.29
N ARG A 41 14.28 0.61 -3.13
CA ARG A 41 15.63 1.16 -3.10
C ARG A 41 16.26 0.90 -1.72
N CYS A 42 17.12 -0.11 -1.63
CA CYS A 42 18.14 -0.16 -0.59
C CYS A 42 19.36 0.59 -1.13
N ASP A 43 19.54 1.85 -0.71
CA ASP A 43 20.79 2.58 -0.93
C ASP A 43 21.79 2.27 0.23
N LEU A 44 21.97 0.98 0.56
CA LEU A 44 22.97 0.47 1.52
C LEU A 44 24.19 -0.06 0.79
#